data_AF-A0A2U1C8Z3-F1
#
_entry.id   AF-A0A2U1C8Z3-F1
#
_cell.length_a   1.000
_cell.length_b   1.000
_cell.length_c   1.000
_cell.angle_alpha   90.00
_cell.angle_beta   90.00
_cell.angle_gamma   90.00
#
_symmetry.space_group_name_H-M   'P 1'
#
loop_
_entity.id
_entity.type
_entity.pdbx_description
1 polymer ?
#
loop_
_entity_poly.entity_id
_entity_poly.type
_entity_poly.pdbx_seq_one_letter_code
_entity_poly.pdbx_strand_id
1 'polypeptide(L)'
;MGKYNFKLVKPRSVELTRAGYGRVAHLPFILDARPGIHRDGSEYLVDLGLGMWNRAHPGTQGSRPAATSIRSYGWWLCNFLEWCEEKTIDPARADYVAHVLDGFQSDLVSGKWGKDGRPLSDKTVNSYVDTATDYLQWMTWKGKRSHFAVPYVTRTAYPGRSHSAGNSRPRTYDVRQGRRRESPGELQMPTDHQVDIWLESVYTLRGQTLGLMCETVLMSAARRQEVACWRNDTLPLDPQKWVIVNPTADLKHQLVSVRLRYGTKGKDSGIDEVHSDKIGPERQIKIPLHFAEKLHAYRTKIRPRLLKKWVGGARGPEAQRERLNRSVHLFLNPEGIRQSASSFYSAWKSGALPYPAWSPHLGRHWWACSTLVKEIRDGREHREPNYTGPGTLTAILMKGVIELKIVPQLGHISSTTTSLYVRWVCNQLDEALPERYQSTMVDWSEDH
;
A
#
# COMPACT_ATOMS: atom_id res chain seq x y z
N MET A 1 21.07 -21.16 29.84
CA MET A 1 20.13 -21.38 28.73
C MET A 1 19.97 -20.06 27.99
N GLY A 2 20.19 -20.01 26.68
CA GLY A 2 20.00 -18.77 25.91
C GLY A 2 18.53 -18.32 25.99
N LYS A 3 18.28 -17.05 26.30
CA LYS A 3 16.94 -16.44 26.14
C LYS A 3 16.59 -16.54 24.65
N TYR A 4 15.56 -17.30 24.29
CA TYR A 4 14.99 -17.21 22.95
C TYR A 4 14.05 -15.99 22.92
N ASN A 5 13.99 -15.29 21.80
CA ASN A 5 13.03 -14.20 21.62
C ASN A 5 11.74 -14.75 21.01
N PHE A 6 10.62 -14.04 21.19
CA PHE A 6 9.36 -14.45 20.57
C PHE A 6 9.50 -14.41 19.05
N LYS A 7 9.05 -15.48 18.39
CA LYS A 7 9.25 -15.62 16.94
C LYS A 7 7.94 -15.88 16.23
N LEU A 8 7.62 -15.00 15.28
CA LEU A 8 6.55 -15.24 14.33
C LEU A 8 7.00 -16.22 13.25
N VAL A 9 6.33 -17.37 13.17
CA VAL A 9 6.65 -18.44 12.22
C VAL A 9 5.59 -18.50 11.13
N LYS A 10 6.05 -18.51 9.87
CA LYS A 10 5.19 -18.82 8.74
C LYS A 10 5.04 -20.34 8.63
N PRO A 11 3.82 -20.88 8.65
CA PRO A 11 3.61 -22.32 8.54
C PRO A 11 4.03 -22.87 7.17
N ARG A 12 4.35 -24.16 7.14
CA ARG A 12 4.45 -24.94 5.91
C ARG A 12 3.05 -25.39 5.50
N SER A 13 2.35 -24.53 4.76
CA SER A 13 0.91 -24.68 4.50
C SER A 13 0.53 -26.03 3.86
N VAL A 14 1.38 -26.61 3.01
CA VAL A 14 1.12 -27.92 2.39
C VAL A 14 1.08 -29.04 3.44
N GLU A 15 2.02 -29.04 4.38
CA GLU A 15 2.11 -30.05 5.45
C GLU A 15 0.92 -29.93 6.41
N LEU A 16 0.58 -28.71 6.82
CA LEU A 16 -0.58 -28.47 7.69
C LEU A 16 -1.91 -28.81 7.02
N THR A 17 -2.06 -28.52 5.72
CA THR A 17 -3.25 -28.92 4.97
C THR A 17 -3.37 -30.44 4.89
N ARG A 18 -2.28 -31.16 4.61
CA ARG A 18 -2.25 -32.63 4.61
C ARG A 18 -2.59 -33.23 5.98
N ALA A 19 -2.19 -32.55 7.05
CA ALA A 19 -2.52 -32.93 8.43
C ALA A 19 -3.95 -32.55 8.87
N GLY A 20 -4.81 -32.06 7.96
CA GLY A 20 -6.20 -31.72 8.26
C GLY A 20 -6.46 -30.28 8.72
N TYR A 21 -5.41 -29.45 8.82
CA TYR A 21 -5.51 -28.06 9.30
C TYR A 21 -5.65 -27.03 8.17
N GLY A 22 -6.19 -27.42 7.01
CA GLY A 22 -6.22 -26.58 5.80
C GLY A 22 -6.83 -25.18 6.00
N ARG A 23 -7.82 -25.05 6.90
CA ARG A 23 -8.48 -23.77 7.21
C ARG A 23 -7.56 -22.73 7.85
N VAL A 24 -6.52 -23.16 8.58
CA VAL A 24 -5.58 -22.27 9.30
C VAL A 24 -4.13 -22.44 8.81
N ALA A 25 -3.89 -23.35 7.86
CA ALA A 25 -2.56 -23.70 7.35
C ALA A 25 -1.77 -22.52 6.75
N HIS A 26 -2.43 -21.40 6.44
CA HIS A 26 -1.84 -20.18 5.91
C HIS A 26 -1.56 -19.11 6.97
N LEU A 27 -2.06 -19.28 8.20
CA LEU A 27 -1.94 -18.30 9.28
C LEU A 27 -0.66 -18.51 10.09
N PRO A 28 0.07 -17.44 10.43
CA PRO A 28 1.27 -17.55 11.25
C PRO A 28 0.94 -17.91 12.70
N PHE A 29 1.94 -18.47 13.39
CA PHE A 29 1.88 -18.75 14.83
C PHE A 29 3.12 -18.17 15.52
N ILE A 30 3.06 -18.03 16.85
CA ILE A 30 4.11 -17.43 17.66
C ILE A 30 4.79 -18.53 18.48
N LEU A 31 6.11 -18.56 18.44
CA LEU A 31 6.93 -19.28 19.43
C LEU A 31 7.28 -18.32 20.57
N ASP A 32 7.19 -18.80 21.80
CA ASP A 32 7.59 -18.04 22.99
C ASP A 32 9.11 -18.06 23.21
N ALA A 33 9.58 -17.52 24.33
CA ALA A 33 10.99 -17.47 24.71
C ALA A 33 11.56 -18.78 25.26
N ARG A 34 10.69 -19.77 25.43
CA ARG A 34 11.03 -21.19 25.51
C ARG A 34 10.73 -21.75 24.10
N PRO A 35 11.36 -22.83 23.65
CA PRO A 35 11.06 -23.39 22.32
C PRO A 35 9.68 -24.08 22.28
N GLY A 36 8.62 -23.38 22.71
CA GLY A 36 7.23 -23.77 22.73
C GLY A 36 6.36 -22.81 21.93
N ILE A 37 5.14 -23.24 21.61
CA ILE A 37 4.14 -22.39 20.95
C ILE A 37 3.52 -21.48 22.02
N HIS A 38 3.61 -20.17 21.79
CA HIS A 38 2.85 -19.20 22.57
C HIS A 38 1.36 -19.35 22.23
N ARG A 39 0.63 -20.10 23.07
CA ARG A 39 -0.75 -20.53 22.80
C ARG A 39 -1.69 -19.35 22.56
N ASP A 40 -1.70 -18.40 23.49
CA ASP A 40 -2.65 -17.30 23.44
C ASP A 40 -2.39 -16.35 22.27
N GLY A 41 -1.12 -16.02 22.03
CA GLY A 41 -0.75 -15.17 20.90
C GLY A 41 -1.03 -15.84 19.55
N SER A 42 -0.84 -17.16 19.45
CA SER A 42 -1.15 -17.91 18.22
C SER A 42 -2.66 -18.02 17.99
N GLU A 43 -3.45 -18.28 19.03
CA GLU A 43 -4.90 -18.35 18.95
C GLU A 43 -5.52 -17.00 18.57
N TYR A 44 -5.00 -15.89 19.11
CA TYR A 44 -5.40 -14.54 18.71
C TYR A 44 -5.23 -14.30 17.20
N LEU A 45 -4.10 -14.72 16.62
CA LEU A 45 -3.86 -14.59 15.18
C LEU A 45 -4.77 -15.48 14.35
N VAL A 46 -5.14 -16.66 14.87
CA VAL A 46 -6.11 -17.56 14.24
C VAL A 46 -7.50 -16.94 14.24
N ASP A 47 -7.99 -16.46 15.38
CA ASP A 47 -9.31 -15.84 15.52
C ASP A 47 -9.42 -14.59 14.63
N LEU A 48 -8.37 -13.77 14.57
CA LEU A 48 -8.28 -12.66 13.62
C LEU A 48 -8.33 -13.12 12.16
N GLY A 49 -7.48 -14.10 11.79
CA GLY A 49 -7.37 -14.59 10.42
C GLY A 49 -8.66 -15.24 9.91
N LEU A 50 -9.42 -15.88 10.79
CA LEU A 50 -10.70 -16.49 10.49
C LEU A 50 -11.88 -15.49 10.49
N GLY A 51 -11.69 -14.29 11.05
CA GLY A 51 -12.73 -13.28 11.21
C GLY A 51 -13.62 -13.52 12.43
N MET A 52 -13.18 -14.34 13.38
CA MET A 52 -13.91 -14.60 14.63
C MET A 52 -13.80 -13.44 15.61
N TRP A 53 -12.74 -12.64 15.52
CA TRP A 53 -12.53 -11.45 16.33
C TRP A 53 -12.60 -10.17 15.49
N ASN A 54 -13.38 -9.19 15.94
CA ASN A 54 -13.47 -7.87 15.34
C ASN A 54 -12.76 -6.81 16.18
N ARG A 55 -11.64 -6.29 15.65
CA ARG A 55 -10.83 -5.25 16.29
C ARG A 55 -11.54 -3.92 16.50
N ALA A 56 -12.52 -3.61 15.65
CA ALA A 56 -13.28 -2.35 15.73
C ALA A 56 -14.48 -2.46 16.68
N HIS A 57 -15.02 -3.66 16.83
CA HIS A 57 -16.19 -3.92 17.66
C HIS A 57 -15.96 -5.21 18.48
N PRO A 58 -15.22 -5.10 19.61
CA PRO A 58 -14.94 -6.21 20.49
C PRO A 58 -16.17 -7.08 20.78
N GLY A 59 -16.03 -8.40 20.65
CA GLY A 59 -17.10 -9.37 20.90
C GLY A 59 -18.00 -9.68 19.70
N THR A 60 -17.77 -9.06 18.54
CA THR A 60 -18.48 -9.37 17.28
C THR A 60 -17.57 -10.09 16.28
N GLN A 61 -18.18 -10.77 15.30
CA GLN A 61 -17.44 -11.33 14.17
C GLN A 61 -16.95 -10.20 13.24
N GLY A 62 -15.70 -10.33 12.80
CA GLY A 62 -15.02 -9.35 11.95
C GLY A 62 -14.81 -9.83 10.53
N SER A 63 -14.41 -8.91 9.64
CA SER A 63 -13.91 -9.28 8.32
C SER A 63 -12.50 -9.86 8.40
N ARG A 64 -12.21 -10.91 7.64
CA ARG A 64 -10.87 -11.50 7.56
C ARG A 64 -9.84 -10.46 7.06
N PRO A 65 -8.79 -10.14 7.85
CA PRO A 65 -7.73 -9.27 7.39
C PRO A 65 -6.92 -9.92 6.27
N ALA A 66 -6.28 -9.10 5.43
CA ALA A 66 -5.33 -9.60 4.45
C ALA A 66 -4.14 -10.31 5.15
N ALA A 67 -3.55 -11.32 4.49
CA ALA A 67 -2.45 -12.10 5.06
C ALA A 67 -1.24 -11.24 5.50
N THR A 68 -0.97 -10.15 4.78
CA THR A 68 0.07 -9.17 5.17
C THR A 68 -0.26 -8.41 6.44
N SER A 69 -1.55 -8.11 6.68
CA SER A 69 -2.02 -7.48 7.92
C SER A 69 -1.86 -8.44 9.10
N ILE A 70 -2.30 -9.70 8.97
CA ILE A 70 -2.12 -10.72 10.02
C ILE A 70 -0.64 -10.87 10.40
N ARG A 71 0.24 -10.91 9.40
CA ARG A 71 1.69 -10.97 9.65
C ARG A 71 2.20 -9.74 10.40
N SER A 72 1.70 -8.55 10.07
CA SER A 72 2.10 -7.31 10.75
C SER A 72 1.63 -7.31 12.21
N TYR A 73 0.38 -7.73 12.45
CA TYR A 73 -0.16 -7.89 13.81
C TYR A 73 0.66 -8.90 14.61
N GLY A 74 1.02 -10.04 14.02
CA GLY A 74 1.88 -11.03 14.67
C GLY A 74 3.24 -10.47 15.07
N TRP A 75 3.88 -9.67 14.21
CA TRP A 75 5.16 -9.01 14.54
C TRP A 75 5.03 -8.01 15.69
N TRP A 76 4.01 -7.16 15.64
CA TRP A 76 3.74 -6.18 16.69
C TRP A 76 3.40 -6.85 18.01
N LEU A 77 2.65 -7.95 17.97
CA LEU A 77 2.33 -8.75 19.15
C LEU A 77 3.57 -9.42 19.74
N CYS A 78 4.45 -10.05 18.93
CA CYS A 78 5.71 -10.60 19.44
C CYS A 78 6.50 -9.54 20.22
N ASN A 79 6.61 -8.33 19.69
CA ASN A 79 7.35 -7.26 20.34
C ASN A 79 6.74 -6.80 21.67
N PHE A 80 5.41 -6.79 21.78
CA PHE A 80 4.72 -6.52 23.04
C PHE A 80 4.92 -7.65 24.05
N LEU A 81 4.80 -8.91 23.62
CA LEU A 81 4.99 -10.08 24.49
C LEU A 81 6.44 -10.17 25.01
N GLU A 82 7.43 -9.87 24.17
CA GLU A 82 8.83 -9.73 24.59
C GLU A 82 9.01 -8.62 25.63
N TRP A 83 8.33 -7.48 25.45
CA TRP A 83 8.38 -6.39 26.42
C TRP A 83 7.81 -6.81 27.77
N CYS A 84 6.66 -7.49 27.74
CA CYS A 84 6.04 -8.04 28.95
C CYS A 84 6.98 -9.01 29.66
N GLU A 85 7.63 -9.93 28.95
CA GLU A 85 8.57 -10.88 29.57
C GLU A 85 9.78 -10.17 30.17
N GLU A 86 10.41 -9.24 29.45
CA GLU A 86 11.60 -8.53 29.95
C GLU A 86 11.27 -7.65 31.17
N LYS A 87 10.07 -7.07 31.21
CA LYS A 87 9.59 -6.28 32.35
C LYS A 87 8.90 -7.12 33.42
N THR A 88 8.83 -8.44 33.26
CA THR A 88 8.16 -9.37 34.19
C THR A 88 6.67 -9.00 34.42
N ILE A 89 5.99 -8.61 33.36
CA ILE A 89 4.56 -8.27 33.34
C ILE A 89 3.78 -9.44 32.77
N ASP A 90 2.76 -9.91 33.50
CA ASP A 90 1.80 -10.88 33.00
C ASP A 90 0.72 -10.18 32.16
N PRO A 91 0.56 -10.50 30.86
CA PRO A 91 -0.50 -9.94 30.02
C PRO A 91 -1.92 -10.15 30.58
N ALA A 92 -2.16 -11.19 31.37
CA ALA A 92 -3.45 -11.41 32.01
C ALA A 92 -3.76 -10.40 33.13
N ARG A 93 -2.72 -9.73 33.66
CA ARG A 93 -2.81 -8.77 34.77
C ARG A 93 -2.47 -7.34 34.37
N ALA A 94 -1.92 -7.12 33.18
CA ALA A 94 -1.55 -5.80 32.67
C ALA A 94 -2.77 -4.87 32.57
N ASP A 95 -2.68 -3.66 33.14
CA ASP A 95 -3.64 -2.58 32.97
C ASP A 95 -3.23 -1.60 31.86
N TYR A 96 -4.20 -0.79 31.41
CA TYR A 96 -4.00 0.11 30.28
C TYR A 96 -3.05 1.27 30.61
N VAL A 97 -3.22 1.92 31.76
CA VAL A 97 -2.50 3.16 32.06
C VAL A 97 -1.04 2.84 32.39
N ALA A 98 -0.79 2.04 33.42
CA ALA A 98 0.57 1.79 33.87
C ALA A 98 1.38 0.94 32.88
N HIS A 99 0.79 -0.08 32.27
CA HIS A 99 1.57 -1.02 31.45
C HIS A 99 1.54 -0.68 29.95
N VAL A 100 0.39 -0.31 29.39
CA VAL A 100 0.29 -0.05 27.94
C VAL A 100 0.69 1.38 27.60
N LEU A 101 0.13 2.38 28.29
CA LEU A 101 0.35 3.79 28.01
C LEU A 101 1.69 4.31 28.58
N ASP A 102 1.88 4.18 29.89
CA ASP A 102 3.06 4.74 30.58
C ASP A 102 4.28 3.82 30.52
N GLY A 103 4.05 2.52 30.27
CA GLY A 103 5.08 1.52 30.02
C GLY A 103 5.41 1.39 28.54
N PHE A 104 4.73 0.45 27.86
CA PHE A 104 5.09 0.01 26.51
C PHE A 104 5.12 1.16 25.49
N GLN A 105 4.09 2.03 25.46
CA GLN A 105 4.07 3.16 24.53
C GLN A 105 5.21 4.15 24.82
N SER A 106 5.45 4.49 26.09
CA SER A 106 6.53 5.39 26.50
C SER A 106 7.91 4.85 26.12
N ASP A 107 8.14 3.55 26.32
CA ASP A 107 9.39 2.89 25.96
C ASP A 107 9.63 2.88 24.43
N LEU A 108 8.58 2.68 23.63
CA LEU A 108 8.67 2.76 22.15
C LEU A 108 8.95 4.20 21.66
N VAL A 109 8.34 5.21 22.30
CA VAL A 109 8.53 6.63 21.94
C VAL A 109 9.93 7.10 22.30
N SER A 110 10.42 6.73 23.48
CA SER A 110 11.76 7.11 23.95
C SER A 110 12.89 6.32 23.28
N GLY A 111 12.56 5.23 22.59
CA GLY A 111 13.54 4.32 22.00
C GLY A 111 14.19 3.35 23.00
N LYS A 112 13.71 3.32 24.26
CA LYS A 112 14.10 2.33 25.27
C LYS A 112 13.67 0.92 24.89
N TRP A 113 12.61 0.80 24.10
CA TRP A 113 12.15 -0.46 23.53
C TRP A 113 11.94 -0.35 22.02
N GLY A 114 12.24 -1.43 21.31
CA GLY A 114 12.21 -1.47 19.86
C GLY A 114 13.47 -2.13 19.29
N LYS A 115 13.44 -2.45 17.99
CA LYS A 115 14.46 -3.29 17.35
C LYS A 115 15.87 -2.68 17.36
N ASP A 116 15.96 -1.36 17.22
CA ASP A 116 17.22 -0.66 16.95
C ASP A 116 17.61 0.35 18.05
N GLY A 117 16.93 0.33 19.21
CA GLY A 117 17.18 1.26 20.31
C GLY A 117 16.94 2.73 19.95
N ARG A 118 16.03 2.99 19.00
CA ARG A 118 15.72 4.33 18.47
C ARG A 118 14.24 4.64 18.66
N PRO A 119 13.89 5.93 18.93
CA PRO A 119 12.51 6.39 18.90
C PRO A 119 11.78 5.97 17.62
N LEU A 120 10.57 5.44 17.76
CA LEU A 120 9.72 5.10 16.63
C LEU A 120 8.81 6.27 16.24
N SER A 121 8.40 6.32 14.97
CA SER A 121 7.42 7.31 14.52
C SER A 121 6.06 7.10 15.21
N ASP A 122 5.30 8.18 15.43
CA ASP A 122 3.99 8.11 16.11
C ASP A 122 3.03 7.11 15.46
N LYS A 123 3.05 7.01 14.13
CA LYS A 123 2.27 6.02 13.36
C LYS A 123 2.69 4.58 13.67
N THR A 124 3.99 4.35 13.75
CA THR A 124 4.54 3.05 14.09
C THR A 124 4.16 2.70 15.53
N VAL A 125 4.43 3.59 16.48
CA VAL A 125 4.04 3.44 17.90
C VAL A 125 2.55 3.08 18.02
N ASN A 126 1.67 3.84 17.37
CA ASN A 126 0.24 3.57 17.34
C ASN A 126 -0.09 2.15 16.86
N SER A 127 0.59 1.67 15.80
CA SER A 127 0.37 0.32 15.28
C SER A 127 0.73 -0.78 16.29
N TYR A 128 1.85 -0.61 17.00
CA TYR A 128 2.26 -1.54 18.07
C TYR A 128 1.26 -1.53 19.23
N VAL A 129 0.94 -0.34 19.73
CA VAL A 129 0.07 -0.15 20.90
C VAL A 129 -1.37 -0.59 20.59
N ASP A 130 -1.88 -0.30 19.38
CA ASP A 130 -3.21 -0.74 18.96
C ASP A 130 -3.31 -2.27 18.90
N THR A 131 -2.24 -2.96 18.47
CA THR A 131 -2.23 -4.44 18.47
C THR A 131 -2.10 -5.02 19.88
N ALA A 132 -1.28 -4.42 20.75
CA ALA A 132 -1.20 -4.83 22.15
C ALA A 132 -2.57 -4.68 22.85
N THR A 133 -3.19 -3.51 22.70
CA THR A 133 -4.51 -3.18 23.26
C THR A 133 -5.58 -4.15 22.75
N ASP A 134 -5.62 -4.41 21.45
CA ASP A 134 -6.56 -5.33 20.81
C ASP A 134 -6.37 -6.78 21.28
N TYR A 135 -5.13 -7.23 21.46
CA TYR A 135 -4.84 -8.55 22.03
C TYR A 135 -5.35 -8.69 23.46
N LEU A 136 -5.15 -7.67 24.31
CA LEU A 136 -5.63 -7.69 25.70
C LEU A 136 -7.16 -7.67 25.77
N GLN A 137 -7.85 -6.92 24.90
CA GLN A 137 -9.31 -6.97 24.77
C GLN A 137 -9.80 -8.35 24.29
N TRP A 138 -9.09 -8.96 23.34
CA TRP A 138 -9.38 -10.34 22.90
C TRP A 138 -9.21 -11.34 24.04
N MET A 139 -8.18 -11.21 24.89
CA MET A 139 -8.01 -12.08 26.05
C MET A 139 -9.19 -11.96 27.03
N THR A 140 -9.72 -10.74 27.24
CA THR A 140 -10.94 -10.55 28.04
C THR A 140 -12.13 -11.26 27.40
N TRP A 141 -12.34 -11.11 26.09
CA TRP A 141 -13.42 -11.77 25.37
C TRP A 141 -13.35 -13.31 25.44
N LYS A 142 -12.14 -13.87 25.39
CA LYS A 142 -11.91 -15.31 25.57
C LYS A 142 -12.00 -15.79 27.03
N GLY A 143 -12.23 -14.90 27.99
CA GLY A 143 -12.25 -15.23 29.42
C GLY A 143 -10.87 -15.59 29.98
N LYS A 144 -9.78 -15.21 29.31
CA LYS A 144 -8.39 -15.50 29.72
C LYS A 144 -7.84 -14.47 30.71
N ARG A 145 -8.55 -13.36 30.90
CA ARG A 145 -8.23 -12.32 31.88
C ARG A 145 -9.48 -11.61 32.35
N SER A 146 -9.35 -10.86 33.43
CA SER A 146 -10.38 -9.92 33.89
C SER A 146 -10.61 -8.80 32.86
N HIS A 147 -11.69 -8.05 33.07
CA HIS A 147 -12.07 -6.95 32.19
C HIS A 147 -10.92 -5.96 31.98
N PHE A 148 -10.58 -5.72 30.71
CA PHE A 148 -9.57 -4.74 30.30
C PHE A 148 -10.25 -3.50 29.73
N ALA A 149 -10.38 -2.47 30.57
CA ALA A 149 -10.98 -1.20 30.18
C ALA A 149 -9.96 -0.33 29.44
N VAL A 150 -10.31 0.10 28.24
CA VAL A 150 -9.53 1.06 27.46
C VAL A 150 -10.33 2.35 27.37
N PRO A 151 -9.84 3.47 27.92
CA PRO A 151 -10.50 4.75 27.80
C PRO A 151 -10.44 5.21 26.34
N TYR A 152 -11.59 5.57 25.78
CA TYR A 152 -11.71 6.13 24.44
C TYR A 152 -12.17 7.58 24.50
N VAL A 153 -11.67 8.38 23.58
CA VAL A 153 -12.09 9.76 23.33
C VAL A 153 -12.72 9.80 21.94
N THR A 154 -13.95 10.29 21.85
CA THR A 154 -14.63 10.46 20.57
C THR A 154 -14.01 11.63 19.83
N ARG A 155 -13.54 11.39 18.61
CA ARG A 155 -13.08 12.42 17.68
C ARG A 155 -14.04 12.55 16.52
N THR A 156 -14.20 13.76 16.01
CA THR A 156 -15.09 14.06 14.89
C THR A 156 -14.25 14.35 13.66
N ALA A 157 -14.17 13.40 12.72
CA ALA A 157 -13.65 13.70 11.40
C ALA A 157 -14.79 14.25 10.55
N TYR A 158 -14.56 15.38 9.89
CA TYR A 158 -15.42 15.84 8.81
C TYR A 158 -14.98 15.15 7.52
N PRO A 159 -15.72 14.14 7.01
CA PRO A 159 -15.38 13.58 5.71
C PRO A 159 -15.54 14.70 4.68
N GLY A 160 -14.43 15.12 4.06
CA GLY A 160 -14.49 16.01 2.91
C GLY A 160 -15.55 15.51 1.94
N ARG A 161 -16.42 16.42 1.45
CA ARG A 161 -17.61 16.09 0.66
C ARG A 161 -17.28 14.97 -0.33
N SER A 162 -17.94 13.83 -0.17
CA SER A 162 -17.85 12.74 -1.14
C SER A 162 -18.22 13.27 -2.53
N HIS A 163 -17.64 12.69 -3.58
CA HIS A 163 -18.03 12.95 -4.97
C HIS A 163 -19.48 12.51 -5.29
N SER A 164 -20.15 11.87 -4.34
CA SER A 164 -21.58 11.56 -4.36
C SER A 164 -22.36 12.70 -3.68
N ALA A 165 -23.43 13.18 -4.32
CA ALA A 165 -24.26 14.32 -3.90
C ALA A 165 -25.07 14.13 -2.58
N GLY A 166 -24.51 13.47 -1.57
CA GLY A 166 -25.10 13.33 -0.24
C GLY A 166 -24.41 14.25 0.77
N ASN A 167 -25.21 14.92 1.62
CA ASN A 167 -24.70 15.68 2.77
C ASN A 167 -23.70 14.83 3.58
N SER A 168 -22.43 15.24 3.60
CA SER A 168 -21.41 14.65 4.47
C SER A 168 -21.78 14.95 5.92
N ARG A 169 -22.37 13.98 6.61
CA ARG A 169 -22.47 14.04 8.08
C ARG A 169 -21.08 13.85 8.68
N PRO A 170 -20.71 14.61 9.74
CA PRO A 170 -19.49 14.37 10.49
C PRO A 170 -19.45 12.90 10.92
N ARG A 171 -18.30 12.24 10.70
CA ARG A 171 -18.08 10.88 11.19
C ARG A 171 -17.35 10.99 12.51
N THR A 172 -18.05 10.68 13.59
CA THR A 172 -17.42 10.46 14.87
C THR A 172 -16.76 9.08 14.88
N TYR A 173 -15.58 9.00 15.48
CA TYR A 173 -14.86 7.75 15.69
C TYR A 173 -14.14 7.79 17.02
N ASP A 174 -14.16 6.66 17.72
CA ASP A 174 -13.55 6.55 19.03
C ASP A 174 -12.06 6.21 18.90
N VAL A 175 -11.25 6.92 19.69
CA VAL A 175 -9.80 6.83 19.65
C VAL A 175 -9.30 6.57 21.06
N ARG A 176 -8.43 5.57 21.25
CA ARG A 176 -7.88 5.29 22.58
C ARG A 176 -7.21 6.55 23.16
N GLN A 177 -7.43 6.83 24.43
CA GLN A 177 -6.77 7.92 25.13
C GLN A 177 -5.25 7.73 25.09
N GLY A 178 -4.50 8.76 24.73
CA GLY A 178 -3.04 8.65 24.56
C GLY A 178 -2.61 8.16 23.17
N ARG A 179 -3.53 7.99 22.21
CA ARG A 179 -3.16 7.82 20.79
C ARG A 179 -2.36 9.02 20.32
N ARG A 180 -1.16 8.76 19.83
CA ARG A 180 -0.23 9.78 19.33
C ARG A 180 -0.76 10.36 18.01
N ARG A 181 -0.63 11.67 17.86
CA ARG A 181 -1.05 12.38 16.64
C ARG A 181 -0.07 12.07 15.51
N GLU A 182 -0.59 11.63 14.37
CA GLU A 182 0.23 11.46 13.17
C GLU A 182 0.33 12.81 12.47
N SER A 183 1.50 13.44 12.42
CA SER A 183 1.69 14.63 11.57
C SER A 183 1.87 14.18 10.12
N PRO A 184 0.93 14.47 9.20
CA PRO A 184 1.16 14.19 7.79
C PRO A 184 2.30 15.06 7.30
N GLY A 185 3.41 14.44 6.89
CA GLY A 185 4.54 15.17 6.32
C GLY A 185 4.14 15.96 5.08
N GLU A 186 4.81 17.08 4.83
CA GLU A 186 4.59 17.86 3.62
C GLU A 186 4.95 17.04 2.37
N LEU A 187 4.12 17.17 1.34
CA LEU A 187 4.30 16.43 0.11
C LEU A 187 5.42 17.08 -0.72
N GLN A 188 6.63 16.52 -0.69
CA GLN A 188 7.73 16.96 -1.55
C GLN A 188 7.66 16.22 -2.89
N MET A 189 7.58 16.95 -4.02
CA MET A 189 7.59 16.36 -5.37
C MET A 189 8.83 16.83 -6.14
N PRO A 190 9.51 15.92 -6.85
CA PRO A 190 10.59 16.32 -7.76
C PRO A 190 10.02 17.04 -8.99
N THR A 191 10.85 17.86 -9.64
CA THR A 191 10.57 18.41 -10.97
C THR A 191 10.67 17.33 -12.05
N ASP A 192 10.06 17.56 -13.22
CA ASP A 192 10.11 16.62 -14.34
C ASP A 192 11.56 16.32 -14.76
N HIS A 193 12.40 17.35 -14.85
CA HIS A 193 13.84 17.20 -15.15
C HIS A 193 14.58 16.33 -14.14
N GLN A 194 14.28 16.46 -12.84
CA GLN A 194 14.87 15.61 -11.81
C GLN A 194 14.39 14.16 -11.90
N VAL A 195 13.12 13.95 -12.29
CA VAL A 195 12.58 12.60 -12.54
C VAL A 195 13.24 11.97 -13.76
N ASP A 196 13.48 12.73 -14.83
CA ASP A 196 14.14 12.26 -16.05
C ASP A 196 15.58 11.82 -15.77
N ILE A 197 16.37 12.66 -15.09
CA ILE A 197 17.75 12.32 -14.66
C ILE A 197 17.74 11.04 -13.81
N TRP A 198 16.82 10.97 -12.84
CA TRP A 198 16.69 9.78 -12.00
C TRP A 198 16.35 8.54 -12.83
N LEU A 199 15.37 8.62 -13.72
CA LEU A 199 14.92 7.49 -14.52
C LEU A 199 16.03 6.99 -15.46
N GLU A 200 16.71 7.91 -16.15
CA GLU A 200 17.86 7.60 -17.00
C GLU A 200 18.97 6.89 -16.21
N SER A 201 19.30 7.38 -15.01
CA SER A 201 20.28 6.72 -14.16
C SER A 201 19.88 5.29 -13.78
N VAL A 202 18.58 5.00 -13.59
CA VAL A 202 18.09 3.64 -13.31
C VAL A 202 18.26 2.75 -14.55
N TYR A 203 17.94 3.25 -15.75
CA TYR A 203 18.18 2.52 -16.99
C TYR A 203 19.65 2.15 -17.14
N THR A 204 20.56 3.09 -16.88
CA THR A 204 22.00 2.88 -16.97
C THR A 204 22.51 1.88 -15.93
N LEU A 205 22.10 2.02 -14.67
CA LEU A 205 22.63 1.20 -13.57
C LEU A 205 21.99 -0.18 -13.43
N ARG A 206 20.71 -0.32 -13.82
CA ARG A 206 19.89 -1.52 -13.56
C ARG A 206 19.35 -2.19 -14.82
N GLY A 207 19.57 -1.57 -15.98
CA GLY A 207 19.20 -2.10 -17.28
C GLY A 207 17.72 -1.94 -17.64
N GLN A 208 17.42 -2.35 -18.87
CA GLN A 208 16.16 -2.06 -19.56
C GLN A 208 14.90 -2.53 -18.80
N THR A 209 14.91 -3.74 -18.22
CA THR A 209 13.73 -4.28 -17.54
C THR A 209 13.35 -3.43 -16.34
N LEU A 210 14.32 -3.13 -15.46
CA LEU A 210 14.04 -2.42 -14.21
C LEU A 210 13.77 -0.93 -14.45
N GLY A 211 14.44 -0.32 -15.43
CA GLY A 211 14.09 1.02 -15.91
C GLY A 211 12.65 1.09 -16.42
N LEU A 212 12.23 0.14 -17.26
CA LEU A 212 10.86 0.08 -17.78
C LEU A 212 9.82 -0.17 -16.70
N MET A 213 10.15 -0.92 -15.64
CA MET A 213 9.27 -1.05 -14.46
C MET A 213 9.11 0.28 -13.70
N CYS A 214 10.17 1.08 -13.58
CA CYS A 214 10.10 2.42 -12.98
C CYS A 214 9.23 3.36 -13.82
N GLU A 215 9.49 3.41 -15.13
CA GLU A 215 8.69 4.19 -16.09
C GLU A 215 7.22 3.74 -16.09
N THR A 216 6.94 2.44 -15.93
CA THR A 216 5.56 1.94 -15.80
C THR A 216 4.83 2.62 -14.64
N VAL A 217 5.47 2.82 -13.49
CA VAL A 217 4.82 3.56 -12.38
C VAL A 217 4.57 5.02 -12.78
N LEU A 218 5.57 5.68 -13.38
CA LEU A 218 5.46 7.07 -13.78
C LEU A 218 4.40 7.31 -14.86
N MET A 219 4.19 6.36 -15.77
CA MET A 219 3.28 6.52 -16.92
C MET A 219 1.86 6.00 -16.66
N SER A 220 1.65 5.30 -15.55
CA SER A 220 0.37 4.65 -15.24
C SER A 220 -0.15 4.88 -13.83
N ALA A 221 0.67 5.45 -12.94
CA ALA A 221 0.44 5.48 -11.50
C ALA A 221 0.09 4.10 -10.90
N ALA A 222 0.55 2.98 -11.47
CA ALA A 222 0.36 1.64 -10.90
C ALA A 222 1.16 1.45 -9.59
N ARG A 223 0.69 0.56 -8.70
CA ARG A 223 1.38 0.26 -7.44
C ARG A 223 2.59 -0.60 -7.76
N ARG A 224 3.61 -0.53 -6.90
CA ARG A 224 4.78 -1.41 -6.97
C ARG A 224 4.42 -2.88 -7.20
N GLN A 225 3.44 -3.38 -6.43
CA GLN A 225 3.00 -4.76 -6.51
C GLN A 225 2.24 -5.06 -7.82
N GLU A 226 1.47 -4.10 -8.33
CA GLU A 226 0.74 -4.25 -9.60
C GLU A 226 1.72 -4.32 -10.77
N VAL A 227 2.78 -3.51 -10.76
CA VAL A 227 3.85 -3.58 -11.78
C VAL A 227 4.63 -4.90 -11.69
N ALA A 228 4.96 -5.37 -10.48
CA ALA A 228 5.62 -6.67 -10.30
C ALA A 228 4.73 -7.89 -10.64
N CYS A 229 3.40 -7.68 -10.68
CA CYS A 229 2.41 -8.66 -11.10
C CYS A 229 1.88 -8.39 -12.53
N TRP A 230 2.47 -7.44 -13.27
CA TRP A 230 2.03 -7.09 -14.60
C TRP A 230 2.23 -8.29 -15.53
N ARG A 231 1.16 -8.73 -16.18
CA ARG A 231 1.18 -9.94 -17.02
C ARG A 231 1.42 -9.60 -18.48
N ASN A 232 1.89 -10.58 -19.22
CA ASN A 232 2.16 -10.49 -20.65
C ASN A 232 0.90 -10.11 -21.46
N ASP A 233 -0.27 -10.51 -20.96
CA ASP A 233 -1.61 -10.30 -21.51
C ASP A 233 -2.37 -9.14 -20.86
N THR A 234 -1.75 -8.37 -19.95
CA THR A 234 -2.39 -7.19 -19.34
C THR A 234 -2.75 -6.13 -20.39
N LEU A 235 -1.93 -6.04 -21.46
CA LEU A 235 -2.33 -5.47 -22.74
C LEU A 235 -2.64 -6.63 -23.69
N PRO A 236 -3.69 -6.52 -24.54
CA PRO A 236 -3.92 -7.49 -25.62
C PRO A 236 -2.64 -7.77 -26.40
N LEU A 237 -2.40 -9.05 -26.72
CA LEU A 237 -1.16 -9.49 -27.38
C LEU A 237 -1.00 -8.85 -28.76
N ASP A 238 -2.12 -8.71 -29.47
CA ASP A 238 -2.25 -8.03 -30.74
C ASP A 238 -2.55 -6.53 -30.52
N PRO A 239 -1.67 -5.61 -30.99
CA PRO A 239 -1.89 -4.17 -30.91
C PRO A 239 -3.18 -3.67 -31.55
N GLN A 240 -3.71 -4.37 -32.57
CA GLN A 240 -4.97 -3.97 -33.21
C GLN A 240 -6.19 -4.10 -32.28
N LYS A 241 -6.05 -4.87 -31.19
CA LYS A 241 -7.09 -5.05 -30.17
C LYS A 241 -6.96 -4.06 -29.01
N TRP A 242 -6.03 -3.11 -29.08
CA TRP A 242 -5.89 -2.09 -28.05
C TRP A 242 -7.06 -1.10 -28.11
N VAL A 243 -7.66 -0.83 -26.94
CA VAL A 243 -8.76 0.12 -26.83
C VAL A 243 -8.17 1.52 -26.64
N ILE A 244 -8.13 2.29 -27.72
CA ILE A 244 -7.75 3.71 -27.70
C ILE A 244 -8.95 4.53 -27.21
N VAL A 245 -8.80 5.22 -26.09
CA VAL A 245 -9.90 5.90 -25.39
C VAL A 245 -10.29 7.22 -26.09
N ASN A 246 -9.33 7.84 -26.77
CA ASN A 246 -9.47 9.13 -27.44
C ASN A 246 -8.84 9.07 -28.86
N PRO A 247 -9.43 8.31 -29.79
CA PRO A 247 -8.81 8.02 -31.10
C PRO A 247 -8.67 9.24 -32.01
N THR A 248 -9.44 10.31 -31.76
CA THR A 248 -9.40 11.56 -32.53
C THR A 248 -8.30 12.52 -32.09
N ALA A 249 -7.64 12.27 -30.95
CA ALA A 249 -6.53 13.09 -30.49
C ALA A 249 -5.24 12.77 -31.27
N ASP A 250 -4.31 13.73 -31.33
CA ASP A 250 -2.96 13.50 -31.83
C ASP A 250 -2.32 12.26 -31.20
N LEU A 251 -1.52 11.51 -31.96
CA LEU A 251 -0.88 10.26 -31.51
C LEU A 251 -0.14 10.42 -30.16
N LYS A 252 0.54 11.54 -29.94
CA LYS A 252 1.26 11.85 -28.68
C LYS A 252 0.34 11.98 -27.46
N HIS A 253 -0.95 12.26 -27.67
CA HIS A 253 -1.96 12.44 -26.64
C HIS A 253 -2.96 11.27 -26.56
N GLN A 254 -2.85 10.28 -27.45
CA GLN A 254 -3.71 9.10 -27.40
C GLN A 254 -3.39 8.23 -26.19
N LEU A 255 -4.44 7.70 -25.58
CA LEU A 255 -4.40 6.88 -24.38
C LEU A 255 -4.99 5.49 -24.65
N VAL A 256 -4.34 4.46 -24.14
CA VAL A 256 -4.76 3.07 -24.21
C VAL A 256 -5.34 2.65 -22.86
N SER A 257 -6.50 1.98 -22.89
CA SER A 257 -7.11 1.40 -21.70
C SER A 257 -6.44 0.08 -21.30
N VAL A 258 -6.11 -0.06 -20.02
CA VAL A 258 -5.45 -1.23 -19.44
C VAL A 258 -6.20 -1.68 -18.20
N ARG A 259 -6.37 -2.99 -18.05
CA ARG A 259 -7.10 -3.60 -16.95
C ARG A 259 -6.15 -4.22 -15.92
N LEU A 260 -6.18 -3.72 -14.69
CA LEU A 260 -5.38 -4.23 -13.58
C LEU A 260 -6.25 -5.03 -12.61
N ARG A 261 -5.83 -6.27 -12.31
CA ARG A 261 -6.46 -7.15 -11.28
C ARG A 261 -5.46 -7.88 -10.37
N TYR A 262 -4.22 -8.06 -10.81
CA TYR A 262 -3.20 -8.79 -10.05
C TYR A 262 -2.36 -7.84 -9.20
N GLY A 263 -2.09 -8.24 -7.95
CA GLY A 263 -1.31 -7.44 -7.01
C GLY A 263 -2.03 -6.18 -6.51
N THR A 264 -3.32 -6.00 -6.81
CA THR A 264 -4.07 -4.81 -6.44
C THR A 264 -4.37 -4.77 -4.94
N LYS A 265 -4.41 -3.55 -4.38
CA LYS A 265 -4.74 -3.30 -2.97
C LYS A 265 -6.26 -3.35 -2.77
N GLY A 266 -6.71 -3.92 -1.66
CA GLY A 266 -8.13 -4.08 -1.34
C GLY A 266 -8.48 -5.51 -0.97
N LYS A 267 -9.78 -5.79 -0.80
CA LYS A 267 -10.31 -7.14 -0.59
C LYS A 267 -9.89 -8.03 -1.76
N ASP A 268 -9.31 -9.18 -1.49
CA ASP A 268 -9.02 -10.16 -2.55
C ASP A 268 -10.23 -11.03 -2.85
N SER A 269 -10.26 -11.51 -4.10
CA SER A 269 -11.17 -12.57 -4.55
C SER A 269 -10.48 -13.94 -4.55
N GLY A 270 -9.20 -13.99 -4.14
CA GLY A 270 -8.39 -15.20 -4.08
C GLY A 270 -6.93 -14.97 -4.47
N ILE A 271 -6.22 -16.09 -4.64
CA ILE A 271 -4.86 -16.16 -5.16
C ILE A 271 -4.91 -16.99 -6.43
N ASP A 272 -4.21 -16.56 -7.47
CA ASP A 272 -3.93 -17.44 -8.61
C ASP A 272 -3.01 -18.56 -8.12
N GLU A 273 -3.56 -19.76 -7.92
CA GLU A 273 -2.85 -20.89 -7.30
C GLU A 273 -1.59 -21.29 -8.08
N VAL A 274 -1.61 -21.12 -9.41
CA VAL A 274 -0.50 -21.51 -10.29
C VAL A 274 0.66 -20.51 -10.19
N HIS A 275 0.33 -19.22 -10.08
CA HIS A 275 1.32 -18.13 -10.18
C HIS A 275 1.57 -17.39 -8.85
N SER A 276 0.82 -17.75 -7.81
CA SER A 276 0.84 -17.15 -6.46
C SER A 276 0.63 -15.63 -6.44
N ASP A 277 -0.09 -15.08 -7.42
CA ASP A 277 -0.43 -13.66 -7.46
C ASP A 277 -1.78 -13.43 -6.76
N LYS A 278 -1.84 -12.43 -5.89
CA LYS A 278 -3.09 -11.96 -5.30
C LYS A 278 -4.01 -11.42 -6.40
N ILE A 279 -5.27 -11.86 -6.42
CA ILE A 279 -6.34 -11.31 -7.25
C ILE A 279 -7.14 -10.33 -6.38
N GLY A 280 -6.97 -9.04 -6.64
CA GLY A 280 -7.71 -8.00 -5.92
C GLY A 280 -8.79 -7.35 -6.79
N PRO A 281 -9.33 -6.20 -6.34
CA PRO A 281 -10.34 -5.47 -7.09
C PRO A 281 -9.80 -5.07 -8.46
N GLU A 282 -10.61 -5.30 -9.49
CA GLU A 282 -10.29 -4.93 -10.86
C GLU A 282 -10.50 -3.43 -11.07
N ARG A 283 -9.60 -2.78 -11.80
CA ARG A 283 -9.83 -1.42 -12.29
C ARG A 283 -9.25 -1.23 -13.68
N GLN A 284 -9.87 -0.32 -14.43
CA GLN A 284 -9.33 0.17 -15.69
C GLN A 284 -8.50 1.44 -15.42
N ILE A 285 -7.34 1.48 -16.04
CA ILE A 285 -6.43 2.62 -16.03
C ILE A 285 -6.10 3.01 -17.47
N LYS A 286 -5.55 4.21 -17.66
CA LYS A 286 -5.13 4.70 -18.97
C LYS A 286 -3.61 4.89 -18.98
N ILE A 287 -2.97 4.53 -20.07
CA ILE A 287 -1.53 4.81 -20.31
C ILE A 287 -1.35 5.47 -21.68
N PRO A 288 -0.31 6.28 -21.89
CA PRO A 288 -0.04 6.86 -23.21
C PRO A 288 0.24 5.77 -24.27
N LEU A 289 -0.21 6.01 -25.51
CA LEU A 289 -0.02 5.06 -26.63
C LEU A 289 1.46 4.72 -26.86
N HIS A 290 2.33 5.73 -26.93
CA HIS A 290 3.77 5.52 -27.09
C HIS A 290 4.37 4.64 -25.98
N PHE A 291 3.82 4.71 -24.77
CA PHE A 291 4.26 3.86 -23.66
C PHE A 291 3.74 2.41 -23.80
N ALA A 292 2.51 2.23 -24.26
CA ALA A 292 1.98 0.90 -24.60
C ALA A 292 2.81 0.22 -25.69
N GLU A 293 3.24 0.97 -26.71
CA GLU A 293 4.15 0.51 -27.77
C GLU A 293 5.52 0.11 -27.19
N LYS A 294 6.06 0.88 -26.25
CA LYS A 294 7.32 0.55 -25.56
C LYS A 294 7.22 -0.75 -24.77
N LEU A 295 6.12 -0.97 -24.04
CA LEU A 295 5.83 -2.23 -23.36
C LEU A 295 5.71 -3.39 -24.35
N HIS A 296 5.06 -3.17 -25.49
CA HIS A 296 4.93 -4.16 -26.56
C HIS A 296 6.28 -4.53 -27.18
N ALA A 297 7.14 -3.54 -27.45
CA ALA A 297 8.48 -3.77 -27.97
C ALA A 297 9.33 -4.59 -26.99
N TYR A 298 9.24 -4.31 -25.68
CA TYR A 298 9.88 -5.13 -24.67
C TYR A 298 9.32 -6.57 -24.68
N ARG A 299 7.99 -6.72 -24.76
CA ARG A 299 7.29 -8.01 -24.81
C ARG A 299 7.73 -8.88 -25.98
N THR A 300 7.97 -8.30 -27.15
CA THR A 300 8.29 -9.06 -28.38
C THR A 300 9.79 -9.23 -28.61
N LYS A 301 10.63 -8.30 -28.13
CA LYS A 301 12.08 -8.31 -28.42
C LYS A 301 12.93 -8.82 -27.26
N ILE A 302 12.65 -8.38 -26.04
CA ILE A 302 13.53 -8.61 -24.88
C ILE A 302 13.05 -9.80 -24.06
N ARG A 303 11.76 -9.81 -23.70
CA ARG A 303 11.16 -10.87 -22.88
C ARG A 303 11.39 -12.28 -23.45
N PRO A 304 11.23 -12.55 -24.78
CA PRO A 304 11.40 -13.90 -25.31
C PRO A 304 12.85 -14.39 -25.21
N ARG A 305 13.84 -13.50 -25.33
CA ARG A 305 15.26 -13.83 -25.17
C ARG A 305 15.56 -14.27 -23.74
N LEU A 306 15.07 -13.50 -22.75
CA LEU A 306 15.22 -13.85 -21.34
C LEU A 306 14.50 -15.16 -21.01
N LEU A 307 13.27 -15.33 -21.50
CA LEU A 307 12.48 -16.53 -21.28
C LEU A 307 13.13 -17.78 -21.89
N LYS A 308 13.68 -17.67 -23.10
CA LYS A 308 14.38 -18.79 -23.78
C LYS A 308 15.54 -19.31 -22.94
N LYS A 309 16.29 -18.43 -22.27
CA LYS A 309 17.39 -18.82 -21.36
C LYS A 309 16.86 -19.67 -20.19
N TRP A 310 15.79 -19.23 -19.54
CA TRP A 310 15.20 -19.98 -18.42
C TRP A 310 14.60 -21.30 -18.86
N VAL A 311 13.82 -21.31 -19.94
CA VAL A 311 13.18 -22.51 -20.46
C VAL A 311 14.22 -23.52 -20.93
N GLY A 312 15.25 -23.08 -21.66
CA GLY A 312 16.33 -23.95 -22.16
C GLY A 312 17.12 -24.66 -21.06
N GLY A 313 17.15 -24.12 -19.83
CA GLY A 313 17.76 -24.78 -18.67
C GLY A 313 16.91 -25.89 -18.04
N ALA A 314 15.78 -26.29 -18.63
CA ALA A 314 14.92 -27.36 -18.11
C ALA A 314 15.24 -28.70 -18.80
N ARG A 315 15.21 -29.80 -18.03
CA ARG A 315 15.50 -31.14 -18.54
C ARG A 315 14.25 -31.73 -19.20
N GLY A 316 14.22 -31.72 -20.52
CA GLY A 316 13.19 -32.36 -21.34
C GLY A 316 11.99 -31.47 -21.67
N PRO A 317 11.17 -31.87 -22.66
CA PRO A 317 10.08 -31.04 -23.21
C PRO A 317 8.97 -30.71 -22.19
N GLU A 318 8.67 -31.62 -21.26
CA GLU A 318 7.62 -31.43 -20.26
C GLU A 318 7.99 -30.32 -19.26
N ALA A 319 9.21 -30.36 -18.72
CA ALA A 319 9.71 -29.32 -17.82
C ALA A 319 9.86 -27.96 -18.53
N GLN A 320 10.19 -27.95 -19.83
CA GLN A 320 10.20 -26.74 -20.65
C GLN A 320 8.79 -26.15 -20.79
N ARG A 321 7.78 -26.99 -21.06
CA ARG A 321 6.38 -26.58 -21.15
C ARG A 321 5.83 -26.08 -19.82
N GLU A 322 6.22 -26.71 -18.70
CA GLU A 322 5.87 -26.22 -17.36
C GLU A 322 6.45 -24.82 -17.11
N ARG A 323 7.73 -24.58 -17.42
CA ARG A 323 8.34 -23.25 -17.28
C ARG A 323 7.65 -22.20 -18.16
N LEU A 324 7.31 -22.54 -19.40
CA LEU A 324 6.55 -21.65 -20.29
C LEU A 324 5.20 -21.29 -19.68
N ASN A 325 4.44 -22.29 -19.20
CA ASN A 325 3.13 -22.08 -18.60
C ASN A 325 3.20 -21.23 -17.32
N ARG A 326 4.27 -21.37 -16.53
CA ARG A 326 4.50 -20.57 -15.32
C ARG A 326 4.94 -19.13 -15.61
N SER A 327 5.44 -18.85 -16.82
CA SER A 327 5.92 -17.52 -17.20
C SER A 327 4.82 -16.64 -17.76
N VAL A 328 3.95 -16.14 -16.89
CA VAL A 328 2.87 -15.20 -17.26
C VAL A 328 3.23 -13.73 -17.09
N HIS A 329 4.25 -13.42 -16.28
CA HIS A 329 4.66 -12.04 -15.99
C HIS A 329 5.37 -11.40 -17.18
N LEU A 330 5.14 -10.10 -17.37
CA LEU A 330 5.78 -9.30 -18.43
C LEU A 330 7.27 -9.13 -18.13
N PHE A 331 7.60 -8.62 -16.93
CA PHE A 331 8.97 -8.29 -16.55
C PHE A 331 9.73 -9.49 -15.99
N LEU A 332 10.84 -9.83 -16.64
CA LEU A 332 11.71 -10.97 -16.29
C LEU A 332 13.11 -10.47 -15.95
N ASN A 333 13.77 -11.13 -15.00
CA ASN A 333 15.15 -10.85 -14.66
C ASN A 333 16.13 -11.48 -15.69
N PRO A 334 17.45 -11.22 -15.58
CA PRO A 334 18.45 -11.79 -16.50
C PRO A 334 18.51 -13.34 -16.50
N GLU A 335 17.95 -13.98 -15.48
CA GLU A 335 17.80 -15.44 -15.39
C GLU A 335 16.52 -15.94 -16.07
N GLY A 336 15.65 -15.05 -16.53
CA GLY A 336 14.40 -15.36 -17.24
C GLY A 336 13.23 -15.71 -16.32
N ILE A 337 13.35 -15.51 -15.01
CA ILE A 337 12.27 -15.66 -14.03
C ILE A 337 11.63 -14.30 -13.74
N ARG A 338 10.42 -14.30 -13.15
CA ARG A 338 9.70 -13.05 -12.84
C ARG A 338 10.53 -12.10 -11.96
N GLN A 339 10.46 -10.80 -12.27
CA GLN A 339 11.01 -9.79 -11.37
C GLN A 339 10.18 -9.71 -10.08
N SER A 340 10.86 -9.52 -8.94
CA SER A 340 10.22 -9.37 -7.65
C SER A 340 9.95 -7.90 -7.32
N ALA A 341 8.92 -7.63 -6.52
CA ALA A 341 8.64 -6.28 -6.03
C ALA A 341 9.80 -5.70 -5.19
N SER A 342 10.58 -6.56 -4.53
CA SER A 342 11.76 -6.15 -3.75
C SER A 342 12.93 -5.74 -4.64
N SER A 343 13.22 -6.54 -5.68
CA SER A 343 14.22 -6.20 -6.72
C SER A 343 13.86 -4.87 -7.38
N PHE A 344 12.58 -4.71 -7.75
CA PHE A 344 12.07 -3.46 -8.30
C PHE A 344 12.26 -2.28 -7.33
N TYR A 345 11.94 -2.43 -6.05
CA TYR A 345 12.17 -1.36 -5.07
C TYR A 345 13.66 -1.01 -4.93
N SER A 346 14.54 -2.01 -4.89
CA SER A 346 15.99 -1.79 -4.82
C SER A 346 16.51 -1.06 -6.07
N ALA A 347 15.94 -1.33 -7.25
CA ALA A 347 16.26 -0.61 -8.47
C ALA A 347 15.78 0.84 -8.44
N TRP A 348 14.57 1.10 -7.93
CA TRP A 348 14.08 2.46 -7.73
C TRP A 348 15.03 3.28 -6.85
N LYS A 349 15.56 2.65 -5.79
CA LYS A 349 16.46 3.28 -4.82
C LYS A 349 17.92 3.41 -5.27
N SER A 350 18.32 2.82 -6.40
CA SER A 350 19.72 2.86 -6.85
C SER A 350 20.05 3.98 -7.84
N GLY A 351 19.04 4.64 -8.42
CA GLY A 351 19.27 5.79 -9.30
C GLY A 351 19.76 7.03 -8.54
N ALA A 352 20.12 8.07 -9.27
CA ALA A 352 20.37 9.41 -8.75
C ALA A 352 19.08 10.00 -8.18
N LEU A 353 18.79 9.68 -6.92
CA LEU A 353 17.54 10.05 -6.28
C LEU A 353 17.41 11.58 -6.20
N PRO A 354 16.25 12.15 -6.55
CA PRO A 354 16.03 13.59 -6.39
C PRO A 354 16.05 14.02 -4.92
N TYR A 355 15.66 13.11 -4.02
CA TYR A 355 15.79 13.23 -2.57
C TYR A 355 15.69 11.84 -1.90
N PRO A 356 16.18 11.68 -0.65
CA PRO A 356 16.31 10.36 -0.01
C PRO A 356 15.00 9.57 0.11
N ALA A 357 13.86 10.24 0.30
CA ALA A 357 12.57 9.60 0.47
C ALA A 357 11.92 9.12 -0.85
N TRP A 358 12.43 9.52 -2.03
CA TRP A 358 11.83 9.16 -3.32
C TRP A 358 11.62 7.65 -3.46
N SER A 359 10.38 7.25 -3.76
CA SER A 359 9.92 5.86 -3.73
C SER A 359 8.83 5.61 -4.77
N PRO A 360 8.52 4.34 -5.12
CA PRO A 360 7.43 4.04 -6.05
C PRO A 360 6.07 4.59 -5.60
N HIS A 361 5.87 4.79 -4.29
CA HIS A 361 4.63 5.40 -3.81
C HIS A 361 4.58 6.89 -4.13
N LEU A 362 5.69 7.61 -3.94
CA LEU A 362 5.83 9.01 -4.31
C LEU A 362 5.82 9.20 -5.83
N GLY A 363 6.31 8.22 -6.62
CA GLY A 363 6.15 8.22 -8.08
C GLY A 363 4.69 8.31 -8.54
N ARG A 364 3.77 7.66 -7.82
CA ARG A 364 2.33 7.77 -8.08
C ARG A 364 1.76 9.13 -7.67
N HIS A 365 2.28 9.70 -6.58
CA HIS A 365 1.89 11.04 -6.14
C HIS A 365 2.36 12.09 -7.14
N TRP A 366 3.59 11.96 -7.66
CA TRP A 366 4.12 12.80 -8.72
C TRP A 366 3.24 12.73 -9.96
N TRP A 367 2.89 11.53 -10.45
CA TRP A 367 1.98 11.39 -11.60
C TRP A 367 0.65 12.12 -11.38
N ALA A 368 0.06 11.99 -10.18
CA ALA A 368 -1.21 12.62 -9.88
C ALA A 368 -1.10 14.16 -9.83
N CYS A 369 -0.02 14.67 -9.22
CA CYS A 369 0.23 16.09 -9.08
C CYS A 369 0.61 16.73 -10.42
N SER A 370 1.50 16.11 -11.19
CA SER A 370 1.91 16.60 -12.52
C SER A 370 0.74 16.58 -13.51
N THR A 371 -0.08 15.53 -13.50
CA THR A 371 -1.32 15.49 -14.29
C THR A 371 -2.27 16.62 -13.90
N LEU A 372 -2.46 16.84 -12.59
CA LEU A 372 -3.36 17.89 -12.11
C LEU A 372 -2.89 19.29 -12.54
N VAL A 373 -1.60 19.60 -12.37
CA VAL A 373 -1.01 20.87 -12.81
C VAL A 373 -1.16 21.07 -14.31
N LYS A 374 -0.81 20.05 -15.11
CA LYS A 374 -0.90 20.12 -16.57
C LYS A 374 -2.32 20.42 -17.04
N GLU A 375 -3.29 19.64 -16.55
CA GLU A 375 -4.70 19.79 -16.96
C GLU A 375 -5.30 21.14 -16.56
N ILE A 376 -4.87 21.70 -15.42
CA ILE A 376 -5.28 23.05 -15.01
C ILE A 376 -4.68 24.10 -15.93
N ARG A 377 -3.39 24.00 -16.28
CA ARG A 377 -2.73 24.93 -17.21
C ARG A 377 -3.37 24.88 -18.59
N ASP A 378 -3.50 23.68 -19.16
CA ASP A 378 -4.15 23.47 -20.46
C ASP A 378 -5.60 24.03 -20.41
N GLY A 379 -6.34 23.77 -19.33
CA GLY A 379 -7.71 24.25 -19.15
C GLY A 379 -7.85 25.77 -19.02
N ARG A 380 -6.81 26.47 -18.53
CA ARG A 380 -6.77 27.95 -18.49
C ARG A 380 -6.49 28.54 -19.86
N GLU A 381 -5.61 27.93 -20.63
CA GLU A 381 -5.23 28.40 -21.97
C GLU A 381 -6.40 28.30 -22.97
N HIS A 382 -7.29 27.32 -22.81
CA HIS A 382 -8.37 27.03 -23.77
C HIS A 382 -9.74 27.67 -23.44
N ARG A 383 -9.85 28.59 -22.46
CA ARG A 383 -11.15 29.20 -22.09
C ARG A 383 -11.21 30.70 -22.36
N GLU A 384 -12.39 31.13 -22.84
CA GLU A 384 -12.74 32.53 -23.07
C GLU A 384 -12.86 33.36 -21.77
N PRO A 385 -12.67 34.71 -21.81
CA PRO A 385 -12.35 35.56 -20.66
C PRO A 385 -13.46 35.78 -19.62
N ASN A 386 -14.63 35.15 -19.77
CA ASN A 386 -15.85 35.53 -19.02
C ASN A 386 -15.98 34.86 -17.63
N TYR A 387 -14.93 34.23 -17.10
CA TYR A 387 -14.92 33.76 -15.71
C TYR A 387 -14.24 34.78 -14.81
N THR A 388 -15.05 35.57 -14.10
CA THR A 388 -14.59 36.51 -13.08
C THR A 388 -14.16 35.75 -11.82
N GLY A 389 -12.86 35.50 -11.70
CA GLY A 389 -12.20 35.01 -10.47
C GLY A 389 -11.21 33.86 -10.70
N PRO A 390 -9.89 34.09 -10.60
CA PRO A 390 -8.86 33.04 -10.74
C PRO A 390 -9.09 31.82 -9.83
N GLY A 391 -9.49 32.04 -8.58
CA GLY A 391 -9.70 30.96 -7.61
C GLY A 391 -10.90 30.05 -7.91
N THR A 392 -11.97 30.58 -8.53
CA THR A 392 -13.19 29.82 -8.83
C THR A 392 -12.98 28.86 -10.00
N LEU A 393 -12.27 29.30 -11.05
CA LEU A 393 -11.97 28.46 -12.21
C LEU A 393 -11.05 27.29 -11.84
N THR A 394 -9.98 27.56 -11.09
CA THR A 394 -9.05 26.53 -10.62
C THR A 394 -9.75 25.48 -9.78
N ALA A 395 -10.62 25.89 -8.85
CA ALA A 395 -11.38 24.96 -8.02
C ALA A 395 -12.28 24.02 -8.84
N ILE A 396 -12.92 24.54 -9.90
CA ILE A 396 -13.77 23.76 -10.81
C ILE A 396 -12.93 22.77 -11.63
N LEU A 397 -11.83 23.23 -12.24
CA LEU A 397 -10.94 22.38 -13.04
C LEU A 397 -10.31 21.27 -12.17
N MET A 398 -9.82 21.62 -10.98
CA MET A 398 -9.30 20.66 -10.01
C MET A 398 -10.32 19.57 -9.67
N LYS A 399 -11.59 19.96 -9.44
CA LYS A 399 -12.68 19.00 -9.16
C LYS A 399 -12.81 17.98 -10.29
N GLY A 400 -12.98 18.48 -11.52
CA GLY A 400 -13.23 17.62 -12.68
C GLY A 400 -12.07 16.66 -12.95
N VAL A 401 -10.83 17.14 -12.86
CA VAL A 401 -9.64 16.31 -13.07
C VAL A 401 -9.51 15.23 -11.99
N ILE A 402 -9.77 15.58 -10.73
CA ILE A 402 -9.72 14.61 -9.63
C ILE A 402 -10.76 13.51 -9.81
N GLU A 403 -12.01 13.89 -10.06
CA GLU A 403 -13.15 12.97 -10.16
C GLU A 403 -13.05 12.06 -11.39
N LEU A 404 -12.68 12.62 -12.53
CA LEU A 404 -12.76 11.92 -13.82
C LEU A 404 -11.44 11.28 -14.26
N LYS A 405 -10.29 11.75 -13.75
CA LYS A 405 -8.96 11.23 -14.14
C LYS A 405 -8.20 10.61 -12.96
N ILE A 406 -7.95 11.36 -11.89
CA ILE A 406 -7.05 10.91 -10.80
C ILE A 406 -7.65 9.75 -9.99
N VAL A 407 -8.88 9.89 -9.49
CA VAL A 407 -9.50 8.87 -8.63
C VAL A 407 -9.67 7.53 -9.36
N PRO A 408 -10.22 7.49 -10.60
CA PRO A 408 -10.31 6.24 -11.37
C PRO A 408 -8.95 5.59 -11.63
N GLN A 409 -7.92 6.38 -11.97
CA GLN A 409 -6.59 5.86 -12.25
C GLN A 409 -5.93 5.23 -11.01
N LEU A 410 -5.93 5.94 -9.88
CA LEU A 410 -5.22 5.51 -8.67
C LEU A 410 -6.03 4.48 -7.84
N GLY A 411 -7.35 4.43 -8.02
CA GLY A 411 -8.27 3.63 -7.22
C GLY A 411 -8.31 4.13 -5.77
N HIS A 412 -8.40 5.45 -5.59
CA HIS A 412 -8.52 6.05 -4.25
C HIS A 412 -9.91 5.84 -3.68
N ILE A 413 -9.97 5.40 -2.41
CA ILE A 413 -11.21 5.29 -1.63
C ILE A 413 -11.32 6.44 -0.63
N SER A 414 -10.20 7.09 -0.27
CA SER A 414 -10.13 8.14 0.75
C SER A 414 -9.90 9.53 0.13
N SER A 415 -10.63 10.52 0.65
CA SER A 415 -10.50 11.94 0.31
C SER A 415 -9.23 12.59 0.90
N THR A 416 -8.60 11.98 1.91
CA THR A 416 -7.40 12.52 2.57
C THR A 416 -6.21 12.58 1.62
N THR A 417 -5.93 11.51 0.87
CA THR A 417 -4.83 11.51 -0.11
C THR A 417 -5.09 12.48 -1.25
N THR A 418 -6.34 12.65 -1.66
CA THR A 418 -6.73 13.64 -2.67
C THR A 418 -6.50 15.07 -2.16
N SER A 419 -6.79 15.35 -0.89
CA SER A 419 -6.59 16.66 -0.28
C SER A 419 -5.10 17.06 -0.22
N LEU A 420 -4.20 16.10 -0.05
CA LEU A 420 -2.74 16.33 -0.13
C LEU A 420 -2.32 16.81 -1.53
N TYR A 421 -2.89 16.26 -2.60
CA TYR A 421 -2.58 16.70 -3.97
C TYR A 421 -3.07 18.12 -4.23
N VAL A 422 -4.29 18.43 -3.77
CA VAL A 422 -4.86 19.78 -3.93
C VAL A 422 -4.00 20.80 -3.20
N ARG A 423 -3.60 20.53 -1.95
CA ARG A 423 -2.71 21.42 -1.19
C ARG A 423 -1.42 21.69 -1.93
N TRP A 424 -0.78 20.63 -2.42
CA TRP A 424 0.46 20.76 -3.15
C TRP A 424 0.29 21.61 -4.40
N VAL A 425 -0.74 21.37 -5.22
CA VAL A 425 -0.98 22.15 -6.45
C VAL A 425 -1.34 23.60 -6.16
N CYS A 426 -2.17 23.89 -5.16
CA CYS A 426 -2.47 25.25 -4.73
C CYS A 426 -1.18 26.02 -4.37
N ASN A 427 -0.29 25.39 -3.60
CA ASN A 427 1.01 25.99 -3.26
C ASN A 427 1.89 26.22 -4.50
N GLN A 428 1.85 25.33 -5.50
CA GLN A 428 2.61 25.51 -6.74
C GLN A 428 2.05 26.59 -7.67
N LEU A 429 0.75 26.87 -7.58
CA LEU A 429 0.06 27.88 -8.39
C LEU A 429 -0.08 29.23 -7.68
N ASP A 430 0.40 29.34 -6.43
CA ASP A 430 0.22 30.49 -5.54
C ASP A 430 -1.28 30.87 -5.35
N GLU A 431 -2.10 29.84 -5.13
CA GLU A 431 -3.55 29.99 -4.98
C GLU A 431 -4.05 29.51 -3.62
N ALA A 432 -5.08 30.18 -3.10
CA ALA A 432 -5.74 29.78 -1.87
C ALA A 432 -6.36 28.38 -2.02
N LEU A 433 -6.25 27.57 -0.96
CA LEU A 433 -6.88 26.26 -0.91
C LEU A 433 -8.41 26.42 -0.97
N PRO A 434 -9.15 25.72 -1.84
CA PRO A 434 -10.61 25.84 -1.89
C PRO A 434 -11.27 25.42 -0.55
N GLU A 435 -12.28 26.16 -0.09
CA GLU A 435 -12.97 25.96 1.21
C GLU A 435 -13.35 24.50 1.51
N ARG A 436 -13.84 23.77 0.50
CA ARG A 436 -14.20 22.35 0.64
C ARG A 436 -13.06 21.41 1.04
N TYR A 437 -11.80 21.83 0.81
CA TYR A 437 -10.59 21.10 1.21
C TYR A 437 -9.96 21.70 2.47
N GLN A 438 -10.34 22.91 2.87
CA GLN A 438 -9.91 23.53 4.13
C GLN A 438 -10.48 22.78 5.33
N SER A 439 -11.75 22.36 5.31
CA SER A 439 -12.38 21.64 6.42
C SER A 439 -11.80 20.25 6.71
N THR A 440 -11.26 19.56 5.70
CA THR A 440 -10.45 18.34 5.89
C THR A 440 -9.08 18.60 6.52
N MET A 441 -8.68 19.88 6.64
CA MET A 441 -7.39 20.33 7.18
C MET A 441 -7.50 20.97 8.56
N VAL A 442 -8.64 21.55 8.94
CA VAL A 442 -8.84 22.17 10.28
C VAL A 442 -8.73 21.15 11.43
N ASP A 443 -9.07 19.88 11.16
CA ASP A 443 -8.85 18.74 12.08
C ASP A 443 -7.34 18.45 12.35
N TRP A 444 -6.44 19.20 11.70
CA TRP A 444 -4.99 19.17 11.90
C TRP A 444 -4.39 20.51 12.34
N SER A 445 -5.18 21.51 12.74
CA SER A 445 -4.64 22.78 13.24
C SER A 445 -5.22 23.22 14.59
N GLU A 446 -6.40 22.73 14.96
CA GLU A 446 -7.00 23.04 16.26
C GLU A 446 -6.61 21.97 17.27
N ASP A 447 -5.57 22.28 18.04
CA ASP A 447 -5.31 21.88 19.44
C ASP A 447 -3.80 22.03 19.66
N HIS A 448 -3.42 23.24 20.09
CA HIS A 448 -2.09 23.60 20.60
C HIS A 448 -1.94 23.19 22.07
#